data_AF-A0A8T3WZJ3-F1
#
_entry.id   AF-A0A8T3WZJ3-F1
#
_cell.length_a   1.000
_cell.length_b   1.000
_cell.length_c   1.000
_cell.angle_alpha   90.00
_cell.angle_beta   90.00
_cell.angle_gamma   90.00
#
_symmetry.space_group_name_H-M   'P 1'
#
loop_
_entity.id
_entity.type
_entity.pdbx_description
1 polymer ?
#
loop_
_entity_poly.entity_id
_entity_poly.type
_entity_poly.pdbx_seq_one_letter_code
_entity_poly.pdbx_strand_id
1 'polypeptide(L)'
;MTEVQEHGFIFQKWVKKILGVDHLAENYTEKWDIPGETPISVKCMGLKNALEFSSTVRIWEINEPFTLVVGRWEQVGTKKIIRSIDEILITPRILKKMRGMISLEELKEFDEKIKRFPAGKEGQKKGIDFAKKWKSERKNKMGLLTITHKIDSKNQRRIQCNLNYNSYVRLFGEPSMKTEFRGKTFSQIINHGPRTFNKKLDSLKEFI
;
A
#
# COMPACT_ATOMS: atom_id res chain seq x y z
N MET A 1 -16.88 11.31 -3.27
CA MET A 1 -15.45 11.69 -3.22
C MET A 1 -14.73 10.73 -2.28
N THR A 2 -13.79 9.94 -2.81
CA THR A 2 -12.92 9.12 -1.97
C THR A 2 -12.04 10.08 -1.19
N GLU A 3 -12.16 10.09 0.14
CA GLU A 3 -11.29 10.89 1.03
C GLU A 3 -9.84 10.57 0.67
N VAL A 4 -9.23 11.51 -0.06
CA VAL A 4 -7.91 11.38 -0.67
C VAL A 4 -6.91 11.37 0.48
N GLN A 5 -5.93 10.47 0.44
CA GLN A 5 -4.82 10.42 1.40
C GLN A 5 -3.93 11.66 1.23
N GLU A 6 -4.43 12.84 1.59
CA GLU A 6 -3.82 14.15 1.33
C GLU A 6 -2.36 14.20 1.80
N HIS A 7 -2.10 13.64 2.98
CA HIS A 7 -0.75 13.48 3.53
C HIS A 7 0.22 12.71 2.61
N GLY A 8 -0.25 11.67 1.91
CA GLY A 8 0.54 10.93 0.94
C GLY A 8 0.87 11.78 -0.28
N PHE A 9 -0.09 12.57 -0.77
CA PHE A 9 0.13 13.49 -1.89
C PHE A 9 1.10 14.62 -1.52
N ILE A 10 0.97 15.20 -0.32
CA ILE A 10 1.90 16.24 0.17
C ILE A 10 3.33 15.70 0.20
N PHE A 11 3.51 14.52 0.81
CA PHE A 11 4.83 13.88 0.89
C PHE A 11 5.39 13.57 -0.51
N GLN A 12 4.59 12.98 -1.39
CA GLN A 12 5.00 12.67 -2.76
C GLN A 12 5.38 13.91 -3.56
N LYS A 13 4.62 15.01 -3.45
CA LYS A 13 4.95 16.29 -4.10
C LYS A 13 6.28 16.85 -3.59
N TRP A 14 6.56 16.75 -2.29
CA TRP A 14 7.82 17.20 -1.73
C TRP A 14 9.02 16.38 -2.24
N VAL A 15 8.89 15.04 -2.30
CA VAL A 15 9.93 14.17 -2.89
C VAL A 15 10.20 14.56 -4.35
N LYS A 16 9.16 14.78 -5.15
CA LYS A 16 9.30 15.22 -6.55
C LYS A 16 10.03 16.54 -6.68
N LYS A 17 9.70 17.53 -5.84
CA LYS A 17 10.38 18.83 -5.82
C LYS A 17 11.89 18.70 -5.55
N ILE A 18 12.28 17.81 -4.64
CA ILE A 18 13.70 17.57 -4.33
C ILE A 18 14.43 16.96 -5.53
N LEU A 19 13.74 16.13 -6.29
CA LEU A 19 14.30 15.45 -7.45
C LEU A 19 14.24 16.30 -8.73
N GLY A 20 13.66 17.51 -8.68
CA GLY A 20 13.52 18.38 -9.84
C GLY A 20 12.56 17.83 -10.91
N VAL A 21 11.55 17.04 -10.51
CA VAL A 21 10.58 16.45 -11.44
C VAL A 21 9.28 17.25 -11.42
N ASP A 22 9.05 18.02 -12.48
CA ASP A 22 7.90 18.93 -12.57
C ASP A 22 6.62 18.27 -13.09
N HIS A 23 6.71 17.12 -13.77
CA HIS A 23 5.54 16.39 -14.25
C HIS A 23 5.09 15.32 -13.22
N LEU A 24 3.79 15.34 -12.90
CA LEU A 24 3.14 14.18 -12.31
C LEU A 24 3.15 13.05 -13.35
N ALA A 25 3.02 11.80 -12.90
CA ALA A 25 2.51 10.77 -13.78
C ALA A 25 1.23 11.34 -14.42
N GLU A 26 1.19 11.46 -15.75
CA GLU A 26 0.06 12.08 -16.45
C GLU A 26 -1.23 11.30 -16.18
N ASN A 27 -1.08 10.01 -15.84
CA ASN A 27 -2.17 9.12 -15.49
C ASN A 27 -1.90 8.35 -14.19
N TYR A 28 -2.96 8.18 -13.38
CA TYR A 28 -2.96 7.31 -12.19
C TYR A 28 -2.55 5.84 -12.48
N THR A 29 -2.54 5.46 -13.76
CA THR A 29 -2.22 4.10 -14.22
C THR A 29 -0.74 3.82 -14.37
N GLU A 30 0.13 4.84 -14.34
CA GLU A 30 1.57 4.66 -14.50
C GLU A 30 2.17 3.67 -13.51
N LYS A 31 3.23 2.99 -13.95
CA LYS A 31 3.91 1.95 -13.18
C LYS A 31 4.67 2.54 -11.98
N TRP A 32 5.23 3.74 -12.16
CA TRP A 32 6.12 4.40 -11.21
C TRP A 32 5.62 5.79 -10.85
N ASP A 33 5.92 6.24 -9.63
CA ASP A 33 5.56 7.59 -9.20
C ASP A 33 6.47 8.65 -9.85
N ILE A 34 7.71 8.24 -10.16
CA ILE A 34 8.74 9.00 -10.87
C ILE A 34 9.50 8.01 -11.78
N PRO A 35 9.38 8.10 -13.11
CA PRO A 35 10.14 7.27 -14.04
C PRO A 35 11.60 7.71 -14.13
N GLY A 36 12.48 6.86 -14.65
CA GLY A 36 13.91 7.12 -14.82
C GLY A 36 14.71 5.83 -14.99
N GLU A 37 16.03 5.95 -15.08
CA GLU A 37 16.95 4.78 -15.19
C GLU A 37 16.78 3.83 -13.99
N THR A 38 16.74 4.39 -12.78
CA THR A 38 16.24 3.69 -11.59
C THR A 38 14.93 4.35 -11.17
N PRO A 39 13.77 3.77 -11.52
CA PRO A 39 12.48 4.38 -11.23
C PRO A 39 12.22 4.46 -9.73
N ILE A 40 11.38 5.39 -9.30
CA ILE A 40 11.06 5.62 -7.90
C ILE A 40 9.57 5.38 -7.64
N SER A 41 9.27 4.63 -6.59
CA SER A 41 7.94 4.61 -5.98
C SER A 41 7.96 5.29 -4.61
N VAL A 42 6.99 6.16 -4.38
CA VAL A 42 6.85 6.90 -3.13
C VAL A 42 5.68 6.33 -2.35
N LYS A 43 5.87 6.14 -1.05
CA LYS A 43 4.83 5.66 -0.14
C LYS A 43 4.85 6.46 1.16
N CYS A 44 3.67 6.70 1.72
CA CYS A 44 3.51 7.45 2.96
C CYS A 44 2.51 6.72 3.87
N MET A 45 2.92 6.35 5.09
CA MET A 45 2.11 5.51 6.00
C MET A 45 2.37 5.84 7.47
N GLY A 46 1.50 5.34 8.35
CA GLY A 46 1.70 5.45 9.78
C GLY A 46 2.99 4.75 10.23
N LEU A 47 3.61 5.23 11.30
CA LEU A 47 4.95 4.84 11.76
C LEU A 47 5.13 3.32 11.82
N LYS A 48 4.17 2.61 12.41
CA LYS A 48 4.16 1.14 12.55
C LYS A 48 3.22 0.42 11.59
N ASN A 49 2.61 1.13 10.64
CA ASN A 49 1.69 0.52 9.69
C ASN A 49 2.46 -0.28 8.63
N ALA A 50 1.73 -1.23 8.02
CA ALA A 50 2.22 -1.96 6.87
C ALA A 50 2.47 -1.01 5.68
N LEU A 51 3.51 -1.33 4.92
CA LEU A 51 3.80 -0.71 3.63
C LEU A 51 2.87 -1.31 2.59
N GLU A 52 1.85 -0.56 2.21
CA GLU A 52 0.79 -0.97 1.29
C GLU A 52 1.21 -0.76 -0.18
N PHE A 53 0.99 -1.77 -1.01
CA PHE A 53 1.15 -1.72 -2.47
C PHE A 53 -0.21 -1.83 -3.15
N SER A 54 -0.40 -1.09 -4.24
CA SER A 54 -1.71 -0.93 -4.87
C SER A 54 -2.22 -2.22 -5.53
N SER A 55 -1.42 -2.84 -6.41
CA SER A 55 -1.74 -4.07 -7.12
C SER A 55 -0.66 -5.13 -6.90
N THR A 56 -1.07 -6.30 -6.42
CA THR A 56 -0.16 -7.44 -6.24
C THR A 56 0.43 -7.90 -7.57
N VAL A 57 -0.38 -7.95 -8.63
CA VAL A 57 0.06 -8.39 -9.96
C VAL A 57 1.18 -7.49 -10.47
N ARG A 58 1.01 -6.16 -10.37
CA ARG A 58 2.05 -5.19 -10.77
C ARG A 58 3.34 -5.39 -9.99
N ILE A 59 3.25 -5.67 -8.68
CA ILE A 59 4.42 -5.97 -7.86
C ILE A 59 5.11 -7.24 -8.30
N TRP A 60 4.42 -8.24 -8.85
CA TRP A 60 5.05 -9.44 -9.41
C TRP A 60 5.64 -9.26 -10.81
N GLU A 61 5.11 -8.30 -11.59
CA GLU A 61 5.59 -7.99 -12.95
C GLU A 61 6.91 -7.20 -12.97
N ILE A 62 7.28 -6.52 -11.89
CA ILE A 62 8.55 -5.79 -11.80
C ILE A 62 9.72 -6.78 -11.79
N ASN A 63 10.66 -6.66 -12.71
CA ASN A 63 11.88 -7.48 -12.69
C ASN A 63 13.16 -6.63 -12.73
N GLU A 64 13.01 -5.32 -12.84
CA GLU A 64 14.06 -4.33 -12.74
C GLU A 64 14.22 -3.78 -11.30
N PRO A 65 15.42 -3.28 -10.93
CA PRO A 65 15.61 -2.52 -9.71
C PRO A 65 14.77 -1.22 -9.70
N PHE A 66 14.35 -0.79 -8.52
CA PHE A 66 13.71 0.51 -8.32
C PHE A 66 13.97 1.03 -6.91
N THR A 67 13.85 2.34 -6.72
CA THR A 67 13.97 2.96 -5.40
C THR A 67 12.61 3.14 -4.77
N LEU A 68 12.48 2.73 -3.53
CA LEU A 68 11.31 2.98 -2.70
C LEU A 68 11.65 4.11 -1.71
N VAL A 69 10.91 5.22 -1.78
CA VAL A 69 11.00 6.30 -0.79
C VAL A 69 9.80 6.18 0.16
N VAL A 70 10.07 5.90 1.45
CA VAL A 70 9.06 5.61 2.46
C VAL A 70 9.01 6.72 3.50
N GLY A 71 7.95 7.52 3.49
CA GLY A 71 7.63 8.45 4.56
C GLY A 71 6.78 7.77 5.65
N ARG A 72 7.21 7.88 6.91
CA ARG A 72 6.49 7.35 8.07
C ARG A 72 6.04 8.46 8.98
N TRP A 73 4.72 8.57 9.20
CA TRP A 73 4.12 9.60 10.05
C TRP A 73 3.59 9.06 11.37
N GLU A 74 3.57 9.91 12.38
CA GLU A 74 2.86 9.71 13.65
C GLU A 74 1.68 10.68 13.74
N GLN A 75 0.55 10.22 14.27
CA GLN A 75 -0.59 11.09 14.55
C GLN A 75 -0.37 11.79 15.88
N VAL A 76 -0.32 13.12 15.88
CA VAL A 76 -0.20 13.97 17.07
C VAL A 76 -1.36 14.95 17.09
N GLY A 77 -2.39 14.66 17.88
CA GLY A 77 -3.66 15.38 17.86
C GLY A 77 -4.28 15.37 16.46
N THR A 78 -4.56 16.54 15.91
CA THR A 78 -5.13 16.71 14.56
C THR A 78 -4.08 16.74 13.44
N LYS A 79 -2.81 16.49 13.78
CA LYS A 79 -1.68 16.61 12.85
C LYS A 79 -1.04 15.26 12.59
N LYS A 80 -0.50 15.10 11.38
CA LYS A 80 0.42 14.02 11.03
C LYS A 80 1.82 14.59 10.87
N ILE A 81 2.75 14.04 11.64
CA ILE A 81 4.15 14.47 11.68
C ILE A 81 5.00 13.35 11.09
N ILE A 82 5.72 13.64 9.99
CA ILE A 82 6.69 12.69 9.44
C ILE A 82 7.84 12.54 10.44
N ARG A 83 8.15 11.31 10.81
CA ARG A 83 9.20 10.93 11.77
C ARG A 83 10.38 10.26 11.12
N SER A 84 10.17 9.62 9.97
CA SER A 84 11.21 8.88 9.26
C SER A 84 10.96 8.94 7.76
N ILE A 85 12.04 9.08 7.01
CA ILE A 85 12.09 8.97 5.56
C ILE A 85 13.22 8.00 5.24
N ASP A 86 12.87 6.89 4.60
CA ASP A 86 13.83 5.89 4.17
C ASP A 86 13.90 5.86 2.64
N GLU A 87 15.11 5.84 2.07
CA GLU A 87 15.37 5.64 0.63
C GLU A 87 15.99 4.25 0.45
N ILE A 88 15.26 3.34 -0.18
CA ILE A 88 15.60 1.91 -0.23
C ILE A 88 15.69 1.45 -1.67
N LEU A 89 16.84 0.91 -2.08
CA LEU A 89 16.97 0.22 -3.35
C LEU A 89 16.35 -1.18 -3.27
N ILE A 90 15.27 -1.39 -4.02
CA ILE A 90 14.63 -2.69 -4.18
C ILE A 90 15.23 -3.39 -5.39
N THR A 91 15.94 -4.48 -5.13
CA THR A 91 16.56 -5.31 -6.16
C THR A 91 15.70 -6.55 -6.49
N PRO A 92 15.93 -7.22 -7.63
CA PRO A 92 15.27 -8.50 -7.94
C PRO A 92 15.44 -9.56 -6.85
N ARG A 93 16.58 -9.56 -6.15
CA ARG A 93 16.82 -10.46 -5.00
C ARG A 93 15.91 -10.15 -3.82
N ILE A 94 15.68 -8.88 -3.51
CA ILE A 94 14.75 -8.45 -2.46
C ILE A 94 13.32 -8.79 -2.87
N LEU A 95 12.95 -8.52 -4.12
CA LEU A 95 11.64 -8.89 -4.68
C LEU A 95 11.37 -10.38 -4.56
N LYS A 96 12.34 -11.24 -4.86
CA LYS A 96 12.21 -12.69 -4.69
C LYS A 96 11.89 -13.07 -3.23
N LYS A 97 12.56 -12.48 -2.24
CA LYS A 97 12.26 -12.69 -0.81
C LYS A 97 10.87 -12.20 -0.43
N MET A 98 10.47 -11.05 -0.96
CA MET A 98 9.15 -10.46 -0.74
C MET A 98 8.03 -11.35 -1.29
N ARG A 99 8.21 -11.88 -2.51
CA ARG A 99 7.18 -12.67 -3.22
C ARG A 99 7.08 -14.12 -2.76
N GLY A 100 8.19 -14.72 -2.35
CA GLY A 100 8.25 -16.15 -2.07
C GLY A 100 8.19 -16.98 -3.35
N MET A 101 7.43 -18.07 -3.33
CA MET A 101 7.31 -19.05 -4.41
C MET A 101 5.99 -18.98 -5.18
N ILE A 102 5.19 -17.94 -4.96
CA ILE A 102 3.97 -17.70 -5.73
C ILE A 102 4.37 -17.18 -7.12
N SER A 103 3.91 -17.84 -8.18
CA SER A 103 4.13 -17.38 -9.57
C SER A 103 3.24 -16.20 -9.96
N LEU A 104 3.62 -15.48 -11.02
CA LEU A 104 2.80 -14.40 -11.56
C LEU A 104 1.49 -14.93 -12.16
N GLU A 105 1.55 -16.10 -12.79
CA GLU A 105 0.44 -16.80 -13.42
C GLU A 105 -0.62 -17.19 -12.37
N GLU A 106 -0.18 -17.81 -11.26
CA GLU A 106 -1.07 -18.12 -10.12
C GLU A 106 -1.77 -16.86 -9.57
N LEU A 107 -1.08 -15.71 -9.56
CA LEU A 107 -1.67 -14.44 -9.10
C LEU A 107 -2.63 -13.83 -10.10
N LYS A 108 -2.35 -13.92 -11.40
CA LYS A 108 -3.24 -13.45 -12.46
C LYS A 108 -4.55 -14.25 -12.44
N GLU A 109 -4.47 -15.56 -12.31
CA GLU A 109 -5.65 -16.42 -12.14
C GLU A 109 -6.44 -16.05 -10.88
N PHE A 110 -5.75 -15.79 -9.77
CA PHE A 110 -6.39 -15.38 -8.53
C PHE A 110 -7.10 -14.02 -8.66
N ASP A 111 -6.43 -13.01 -9.23
CA ASP A 111 -6.99 -11.67 -9.43
C ASP A 111 -8.21 -11.70 -10.37
N GLU A 112 -8.12 -12.44 -11.48
CA GLU A 112 -9.23 -12.63 -12.41
C GLU A 112 -10.42 -13.33 -11.75
N LYS A 113 -10.18 -14.36 -10.93
CA LYS A 113 -11.26 -15.01 -10.18
C LYS A 113 -11.90 -14.05 -9.18
N ILE A 114 -11.11 -13.22 -8.50
CA ILE A 114 -11.62 -12.20 -7.56
C ILE A 114 -12.51 -11.18 -8.27
N LYS A 115 -12.11 -10.70 -9.45
CA LYS A 115 -12.89 -9.73 -10.25
C LYS A 115 -14.25 -10.27 -10.70
N ARG A 116 -14.37 -11.58 -10.90
CA ARG A 116 -15.61 -12.24 -11.38
C ARG A 116 -16.70 -12.41 -10.32
N PHE A 117 -16.41 -12.21 -9.03
CA PHE A 117 -17.47 -12.29 -8.02
C PHE A 117 -18.46 -11.13 -8.17
N PRO A 118 -19.79 -11.40 -8.13
CA PRO A 118 -20.80 -10.39 -8.35
C PRO A 118 -20.86 -9.34 -7.22
N ALA A 119 -21.57 -8.25 -7.47
CA ALA A 119 -21.91 -7.27 -6.45
C ALA A 119 -22.85 -7.83 -5.38
N GLY A 120 -22.96 -7.10 -4.28
CA GLY A 120 -23.82 -7.47 -3.16
C GLY A 120 -23.11 -8.31 -2.09
N LYS A 121 -23.82 -8.48 -0.97
CA LYS A 121 -23.28 -9.15 0.23
C LYS A 121 -22.90 -10.60 -0.02
N GLU A 122 -23.66 -11.30 -0.86
CA GLU A 122 -23.41 -12.70 -1.17
C GLU A 122 -22.12 -12.87 -2.00
N GLY A 123 -21.97 -12.07 -3.06
CA GLY A 123 -20.74 -12.05 -3.87
C GLY A 123 -19.52 -11.66 -3.05
N GLN A 124 -19.67 -10.67 -2.16
CA GLN A 124 -18.63 -10.29 -1.20
C GLN A 124 -18.22 -11.46 -0.30
N LYS A 125 -19.18 -12.14 0.33
CA LYS A 125 -18.91 -13.28 1.23
C LYS A 125 -18.20 -14.41 0.48
N LYS A 126 -18.74 -14.84 -0.66
CA LYS A 126 -18.16 -15.90 -1.51
C LYS A 126 -16.73 -15.56 -1.94
N GLY A 127 -16.49 -14.31 -2.34
CA GLY A 127 -15.16 -13.84 -2.74
C GLY A 127 -14.17 -13.83 -1.57
N ILE A 128 -14.58 -13.39 -0.39
CA ILE A 128 -13.74 -13.41 0.82
C ILE A 128 -13.40 -14.85 1.23
N ASP A 129 -14.37 -15.74 1.23
CA ASP A 129 -14.17 -17.15 1.61
C ASP A 129 -13.23 -17.86 0.62
N PHE A 130 -13.43 -17.64 -0.68
CA PHE A 130 -12.51 -18.10 -1.71
C PHE A 130 -11.08 -17.56 -1.49
N ALA A 131 -10.93 -16.25 -1.27
CA ALA A 131 -9.63 -15.64 -1.04
C ALA A 131 -8.94 -16.16 0.23
N LYS A 132 -9.68 -16.43 1.30
CA LYS A 132 -9.13 -17.03 2.52
C LYS A 132 -8.63 -18.45 2.25
N LYS A 133 -9.42 -19.28 1.56
CA LYS A 133 -9.04 -20.64 1.19
C LYS A 133 -7.79 -20.66 0.32
N TRP A 134 -7.77 -19.87 -0.76
CA TRP A 134 -6.64 -19.76 -1.68
C TRP A 134 -5.34 -19.41 -0.97
N LYS A 135 -5.39 -18.45 -0.03
CA LYS A 135 -4.22 -18.04 0.78
C LYS A 135 -3.78 -19.11 1.78
N SER A 136 -4.73 -19.82 2.39
CA SER A 136 -4.44 -20.89 3.34
C SER A 136 -3.69 -22.05 2.67
N GLU A 137 -4.15 -22.47 1.49
CA GLU A 137 -3.53 -23.55 0.68
C GLU A 137 -2.11 -23.22 0.23
N ARG A 138 -1.76 -21.93 0.17
CA ARG A 138 -0.47 -21.44 -0.35
C ARG A 138 0.41 -20.80 0.71
N LYS A 139 0.07 -20.97 2.00
CA LYS A 139 0.81 -20.37 3.12
C LYS A 139 2.30 -20.73 3.10
N ASN A 140 2.63 -21.96 2.69
CA ASN A 140 4.01 -22.44 2.55
C ASN A 140 4.78 -21.81 1.37
N LYS A 141 4.09 -21.26 0.37
CA LYS A 141 4.70 -20.56 -0.77
C LYS A 141 4.83 -19.05 -0.54
N MET A 142 4.17 -18.49 0.47
CA MET A 142 4.17 -17.04 0.71
C MET A 142 5.55 -16.54 1.17
N GLY A 143 5.99 -15.43 0.57
CA GLY A 143 7.14 -14.68 1.03
C GLY A 143 6.79 -13.73 2.18
N LEU A 144 7.55 -12.63 2.26
CA LEU A 144 7.35 -11.60 3.28
C LEU A 144 6.17 -10.66 2.97
N LEU A 145 5.72 -10.58 1.70
CA LEU A 145 4.51 -9.87 1.35
C LEU A 145 3.28 -10.66 1.76
N THR A 146 2.35 -9.97 2.41
CA THR A 146 1.01 -10.49 2.66
C THR A 146 0.11 -10.12 1.48
N ILE A 147 -0.46 -11.12 0.82
CA ILE A 147 -1.49 -10.91 -0.21
C ILE A 147 -2.83 -10.67 0.49
N THR A 148 -3.44 -9.53 0.20
CA THR A 148 -4.74 -9.11 0.70
C THR A 148 -5.73 -8.98 -0.46
N HIS A 149 -7.01 -8.82 -0.13
CA HIS A 149 -8.06 -8.59 -1.12
C HIS A 149 -8.92 -7.42 -0.65
N LYS A 150 -9.38 -6.63 -1.61
CA LYS A 150 -10.37 -5.59 -1.37
C LYS A 150 -11.62 -5.95 -2.16
N ILE A 151 -12.57 -6.53 -1.43
CA ILE A 151 -13.88 -6.95 -1.92
C ILE A 151 -14.94 -6.21 -1.10
N ASP A 152 -15.55 -5.19 -1.70
CA ASP A 152 -16.67 -4.47 -1.09
C ASP A 152 -18.01 -4.93 -1.65
N SER A 153 -19.10 -4.55 -0.99
CA SER A 153 -20.46 -4.90 -1.41
C SER A 153 -20.92 -4.17 -2.68
N LYS A 154 -20.17 -3.15 -3.11
CA LYS A 154 -20.47 -2.34 -4.29
C LYS A 154 -19.75 -2.90 -5.50
N ASN A 155 -18.54 -2.41 -5.77
CA ASN A 155 -17.84 -2.65 -7.03
C ASN A 155 -16.36 -2.99 -6.89
N GLN A 156 -15.77 -2.82 -5.71
CA GLN A 156 -14.35 -3.04 -5.56
C GLN A 156 -14.06 -4.53 -5.48
N ARG A 157 -13.36 -5.08 -6.49
CA ARG A 157 -12.77 -6.43 -6.47
C ARG A 157 -11.36 -6.36 -7.02
N ARG A 158 -10.37 -6.48 -6.14
CA ARG A 158 -8.96 -6.54 -6.54
C ARG A 158 -8.13 -7.19 -5.44
N ILE A 159 -7.02 -7.79 -5.82
CA ILE A 159 -5.99 -8.18 -4.86
C ILE A 159 -5.01 -7.03 -4.64
N GLN A 160 -4.52 -6.93 -3.42
CA GLN A 160 -3.47 -5.98 -3.02
C GLN A 160 -2.41 -6.73 -2.21
N CYS A 161 -1.28 -6.11 -1.94
CA CYS A 161 -0.30 -6.70 -1.05
C CYS A 161 0.33 -5.64 -0.16
N ASN A 162 0.85 -6.09 0.98
CA ASN A 162 1.58 -5.23 1.88
C ASN A 162 2.75 -5.94 2.52
N LEU A 163 3.71 -5.15 2.99
CA LEU A 163 4.81 -5.61 3.81
C LEU A 163 4.55 -5.12 5.24
N ASN A 164 4.25 -6.04 6.15
CA ASN A 164 4.02 -5.68 7.56
C ASN A 164 5.30 -5.11 8.20
N TYR A 165 5.15 -4.39 9.31
CA TYR A 165 6.26 -3.70 9.97
C TYR A 165 7.43 -4.63 10.32
N ASN A 166 7.14 -5.81 10.90
CA ASN A 166 8.20 -6.75 11.28
C ASN A 166 8.97 -7.27 10.05
N SER A 167 8.27 -7.50 8.94
CA SER A 167 8.89 -7.93 7.69
C SER A 167 9.68 -6.81 7.01
N TYR A 168 9.23 -5.56 7.16
CA TYR A 168 9.99 -4.37 6.77
C TYR A 168 11.31 -4.30 7.55
N VAL A 169 11.24 -4.36 8.89
CA VAL A 169 12.42 -4.33 9.75
C VAL A 169 13.38 -5.47 9.44
N ARG A 170 12.85 -6.67 9.19
CA ARG A 170 13.67 -7.83 8.79
C ARG A 170 14.42 -7.62 7.47
N LEU A 171 13.86 -6.86 6.53
CA LEU A 171 14.47 -6.64 5.22
C LEU A 171 15.40 -5.42 5.19
N PHE A 172 15.03 -4.36 5.88
CA PHE A 172 15.62 -3.03 5.70
C PHE A 172 16.19 -2.43 6.99
N GLY A 173 15.98 -3.07 8.13
CA GLY A 173 16.29 -2.51 9.45
C GLY A 173 15.16 -1.62 10.00
N GLU A 174 15.36 -1.12 11.22
CA GLU A 174 14.45 -0.15 11.81
C GLU A 174 14.39 1.13 10.95
N PRO A 175 13.23 1.81 10.87
CA PRO A 175 13.13 3.09 10.20
C PRO A 175 14.20 4.06 10.72
N SER A 176 14.77 4.86 9.81
CA SER A 176 15.89 5.76 10.11
C SER A 176 15.63 6.76 11.24
N MET A 177 14.36 7.07 11.52
CA MET A 177 13.94 8.16 12.41
C MET A 177 14.54 9.52 12.04
N LYS A 178 14.90 9.68 10.75
CA LYS A 178 15.38 10.93 10.16
C LYS A 178 14.35 11.46 9.20
N THR A 179 14.13 12.77 9.19
CA THR A 179 13.19 13.44 8.28
C THR A 179 13.89 14.08 7.08
N GLU A 180 15.08 13.60 6.74
CA GLU A 180 15.87 14.10 5.62
C GLU A 180 15.78 13.16 4.41
N PHE A 181 15.69 13.75 3.22
CA PHE A 181 15.86 13.06 1.95
C PHE A 181 16.82 13.87 1.09
N ARG A 182 17.96 13.28 0.71
CA ARG A 182 18.98 13.90 -0.15
C ARG A 182 19.39 15.32 0.30
N GLY A 183 19.69 15.49 1.60
CA GLY A 183 20.12 16.77 2.17
C GLY A 183 19.00 17.79 2.39
N LYS A 184 17.73 17.42 2.22
CA LYS A 184 16.58 18.30 2.45
C LYS A 184 15.66 17.72 3.52
N THR A 185 15.34 18.54 4.52
CA THR A 185 14.47 18.15 5.65
C THR A 185 13.00 18.37 5.32
N PHE A 186 12.15 17.39 5.62
CA PHE A 186 10.70 17.52 5.56
C PHE A 186 10.22 18.25 6.83
N SER A 187 9.98 19.55 6.72
CA SER A 187 9.52 20.40 7.83
C SER A 187 8.01 20.64 7.86
N GLN A 188 7.26 20.10 6.88
CA GLN A 188 5.83 20.37 6.78
C GLN A 188 5.04 19.60 7.85
N ILE A 189 4.11 20.31 8.49
CA ILE A 189 3.10 19.70 9.36
C ILE A 189 1.85 19.46 8.52
N ILE A 190 1.37 18.23 8.50
CA ILE A 190 0.19 17.88 7.71
C ILE A 190 -1.04 17.94 8.62
N ASN A 191 -1.92 18.91 8.41
CA ASN A 191 -3.16 19.05 9.16
C ASN A 191 -4.18 18.02 8.63
N HIS A 192 -4.26 16.87 9.29
CA HIS A 192 -5.20 15.81 8.94
C HIS A 192 -5.53 15.00 10.19
N GLY A 193 -6.74 15.22 10.72
CA GLY A 193 -7.22 14.54 11.92
C GLY A 193 -7.45 13.04 11.73
N PRO A 194 -7.68 12.29 12.82
CA PRO A 194 -8.13 10.90 12.75
C PRO A 194 -9.47 10.79 12.02
N ARG A 195 -9.67 9.71 11.26
CA ARG A 195 -10.97 9.46 10.62
C ARG A 195 -12.02 9.15 11.67
N THR A 196 -13.18 9.79 11.57
CA THR A 196 -14.38 9.43 12.31
C THR A 196 -15.23 8.50 11.45
N PHE A 197 -15.51 7.30 11.94
CA PHE A 197 -16.48 6.41 11.30
C PHE A 197 -17.85 6.66 11.92
N ASN A 198 -18.85 7.04 11.11
CA ASN A 198 -20.23 7.09 11.60
C ASN A 198 -20.68 5.66 11.94
N LYS A 199 -20.74 5.33 13.24
CA LYS A 199 -21.51 4.17 13.70
C LYS A 199 -22.97 4.44 13.35
N LYS A 200 -23.60 3.53 12.58
CA LYS A 200 -25.06 3.54 12.47
C LYS A 200 -25.61 3.33 13.89
N LEU A 201 -26.47 4.23 14.34
CA LEU A 201 -27.35 3.98 15.48
C LEU A 201 -28.21 2.77 15.11
N ASP A 202 -28.07 1.67 15.84
CA ASP A 202 -29.07 0.61 15.82
C ASP A 202 -30.32 1.19 16.49
N SER A 203 -31.31 1.56 15.68
CA SER A 203 -32.64 1.89 16.18
C SER A 203 -33.29 0.61 16.69
N LEU A 204 -33.25 0.40 18.02
CA LEU A 204 -34.23 -0.45 18.67
C LEU A 204 -35.61 0.13 18.36
N LYS A 205 -36.37 -0.57 17.51
CA LYS A 205 -37.83 -0.45 17.51
C LYS A 205 -38.32 -1.41 18.58
N GLU A 206 -38.70 -0.87 19.73
CA GLU A 206 -39.58 -1.53 20.67
C GLU A 206 -40.88 -1.86 19.93
N PHE A 207 -41.24 -3.14 19.92
CA PHE A 207 -42.57 -3.58 19.51
C PHE A 207 -43.52 -3.35 20.69
N ILE A 208 -44.64 -2.68 20.39
CA ILE A 208 -45.87 -2.63 21.18
C ILE A 208 -46.43 -4.04 21.31
#